data_AF-A0AAV4YF95-F1
#
_entry.id   AF-A0AAV4YF95-F1
#
_cell.length_a   1.000
_cell.length_b   1.000
_cell.length_c   1.000
_cell.angle_alpha   90.00
_cell.angle_beta   90.00
_cell.angle_gamma   90.00
#
_symmetry.space_group_name_H-M   'P 1'
#
loop_
_entity.id
_entity.type
_entity.pdbx_description
1 polymer ?
#
loop_
_entity_poly.entity_id
_entity_poly.type
_entity_poly.pdbx_seq_one_letter_code
_entity_poly.pdbx_strand_id
1 'polypeptide(L)' 'VLNDVSDTLVAVIIDGGAHHLDFKYDNPNDPQSAIDARNFEMRTYKNGCWNTIKETISEL' A
#
# COMPACT_ATOMS: atom_id res chain seq x y z
N VAL A 1 13.80 6.94 -9.59
CA VAL A 1 13.40 5.82 -8.70
C VAL A 1 12.41 6.23 -7.59
N LEU A 2 11.62 7.30 -7.78
CA LEU A 2 10.59 7.76 -6.83
C LEU A 2 9.29 8.14 -7.55
N ASN A 3 8.97 7.43 -8.62
CA ASN A 3 7.80 7.67 -9.44
C ASN A 3 7.15 6.31 -9.75
N ASP A 4 5.86 6.34 -10.03
CA ASP A 4 5.13 5.19 -10.53
C ASP A 4 5.73 4.71 -11.86
N VAL A 5 5.70 3.39 -12.06
CA VAL A 5 6.12 2.73 -13.30
C VAL A 5 4.92 2.37 -14.17
N SER A 6 3.79 2.03 -13.54
CA SER A 6 2.50 1.78 -14.18
C SER A 6 1.35 2.00 -13.18
N ASP A 7 0.11 1.89 -13.64
CA ASP A 7 -1.09 1.97 -12.79
C ASP A 7 -1.11 0.94 -11.64
N THR A 8 -0.37 -0.17 -11.78
CA THR A 8 -0.30 -1.25 -10.78
C THR A 8 1.05 -1.39 -10.09
N LEU A 9 2.09 -0.72 -10.60
CA LEU A 9 3.43 -0.69 -10.01
C LEU A 9 3.75 0.76 -9.60
N VAL A 10 3.33 1.10 -8.39
CA VAL A 10 3.35 2.45 -7.84
C VAL A 10 4.46 2.64 -6.80
N ALA A 11 4.94 3.87 -6.65
CA ALA A 11 5.87 4.27 -5.60
C ALA A 11 5.12 4.98 -4.46
N VAL A 12 5.30 4.52 -3.22
CA VAL A 12 4.71 5.15 -2.04
C VAL A 12 5.81 5.87 -1.27
N ILE A 13 5.68 7.20 -1.13
CA ILE A 13 6.67 8.04 -0.45
C ILE A 13 6.18 8.32 0.97
N ILE A 14 7.04 8.07 1.96
CA ILE A 14 6.78 8.37 3.37
C ILE A 14 7.65 9.55 3.79
N ASP A 15 7.05 10.73 3.92
CA ASP A 15 7.75 11.90 4.45
C ASP A 15 7.99 11.76 5.96
N GLY A 16 9.21 12.07 6.40
CA GLY A 16 9.69 11.79 7.76
C GLY A 16 9.94 10.31 8.07
N GLY A 17 9.84 9.42 7.08
CA GLY A 17 10.13 7.99 7.24
C GLY A 17 11.62 7.66 7.12
N ALA A 18 12.11 6.79 8.02
CA ALA A 18 13.42 6.13 7.85
C ALA A 18 13.26 4.82 7.04
N HIS A 19 14.24 3.91 7.13
CA HIS A 19 14.49 2.80 6.19
C HIS A 19 13.35 1.79 5.88
N HIS A 20 12.20 1.77 6.55
CA HIS A 20 10.98 1.00 6.22
C HIS A 20 9.99 1.17 7.38
N LEU A 21 9.60 2.41 7.64
CA LEU A 21 8.80 2.77 8.82
C LEU A 21 7.37 2.18 8.75
N ASP A 22 6.82 2.10 7.56
CA ASP A 22 5.58 1.41 7.20
C ASP A 22 5.51 -0.03 7.76
N PHE A 23 6.63 -0.77 7.78
CA PHE A 23 6.67 -2.16 8.27
C PHE A 23 6.73 -2.30 9.80
N LYS A 24 6.84 -1.20 10.53
CA LYS A 24 6.84 -1.22 12.00
C LYS A 24 5.41 -1.25 12.55
N TYR A 25 5.28 -1.66 13.81
CA TYR A 25 4.02 -1.52 14.55
C TYR A 25 3.59 -0.06 14.63
N ASP A 26 2.30 0.14 14.85
CA ASP A 26 1.70 1.45 15.05
C ASP A 26 2.29 2.15 16.27
N ASN A 27 2.53 3.45 16.11
CA ASN A 27 2.95 4.33 17.19
C ASN A 27 2.12 5.61 17.16
N PRO A 28 1.66 6.13 18.32
CA PRO A 28 0.98 7.42 18.39
C PRO A 28 1.79 8.61 17.83
N ASN A 29 3.12 8.47 17.73
CA ASN A 29 4.02 9.47 17.18
C ASN A 29 4.38 9.24 15.70
N ASP A 30 3.75 8.28 15.03
CA ASP A 30 4.01 8.06 13.60
C ASP A 30 3.62 9.31 12.79
N PRO A 31 4.43 9.72 11.80
CA PRO A 31 4.07 10.81 10.92
C PRO A 31 2.83 10.42 10.12
N GLN A 32 1.97 11.41 9.83
CA GLN A 32 0.73 11.17 9.09
C GLN A 32 1.00 10.49 7.73
N SER A 33 2.12 10.81 7.07
CA SER A 33 2.51 10.19 5.80
C SER A 33 2.74 8.67 5.92
N ALA A 34 3.25 8.17 7.06
CA ALA A 34 3.39 6.73 7.29
C ALA A 34 2.04 6.06 7.53
N ILE A 35 1.13 6.74 8.24
CA ILE A 35 -0.24 6.26 8.47
C ILE A 35 -0.98 6.15 7.13
N ASP A 36 -0.87 7.17 6.28
CA ASP A 36 -1.51 7.22 4.97
C ASP A 36 -0.95 6.15 4.02
N ALA A 37 0.38 5.92 4.04
CA ALA A 37 1.03 4.85 3.29
C ALA A 37 0.49 3.47 3.67
N ARG A 38 0.46 3.13 4.97
CA ARG A 38 -0.07 1.86 5.46
C ARG A 38 -1.54 1.66 5.07
N ASN A 39 -2.36 2.71 5.13
CA ASN A 39 -3.76 2.66 4.72
C ASN A 39 -3.90 2.43 3.21
N PHE A 40 -3.06 3.09 2.40
CA PHE A 40 -3.00 2.88 0.96
C PHE A 40 -2.62 1.43 0.63
N GLU A 41 -1.54 0.91 1.23
CA GLU A 41 -1.04 -0.45 1.04
C GLU A 41 -2.10 -1.50 1.39
N MET A 42 -2.73 -1.37 2.56
CA MET A 42 -3.78 -2.29 3.00
C MET A 42 -4.99 -2.29 2.06
N ARG A 43 -5.39 -1.12 1.55
CA ARG A 43 -6.47 -1.03 0.58
C ARG A 43 -6.09 -1.68 -0.75
N THR A 44 -4.89 -1.39 -1.26
CA THR A 44 -4.39 -1.93 -2.52
C THR A 44 -4.26 -3.45 -2.45
N TYR A 45 -3.72 -3.99 -1.36
CA TYR A 45 -3.65 -5.43 -1.12
C TYR A 45 -5.04 -6.09 -1.15
N LYS A 46 -5.99 -5.55 -0.36
CA LYS A 46 -7.36 -6.08 -0.31
C LYS A 46 -8.05 -6.04 -1.67
N ASN A 47 -7.90 -4.95 -2.40
CA ASN A 47 -8.46 -4.80 -3.74
C ASN A 47 -7.85 -5.83 -4.71
N GLY A 48 -6.54 -6.03 -4.67
CA GLY A 48 -5.85 -7.05 -5.45
C GLY A 48 -6.41 -8.45 -5.19
N CYS A 49 -6.48 -8.86 -3.92
CA CYS A 49 -7.04 -10.16 -3.54
C CYS A 49 -8.50 -10.33 -4.01
N TRP A 50 -9.32 -9.28 -3.86
CA TRP A 50 -10.72 -9.32 -4.26
C TRP A 50 -10.91 -9.42 -5.78
N ASN A 51 -10.09 -8.70 -6.55
CA ASN A 51 -10.14 -8.77 -8.00
C ASN A 51 -9.75 -10.17 -8.50
N THR A 52 -8.73 -10.79 -7.90
CA THR A 52 -8.36 -12.18 -8.22
C THR A 52 -9.52 -13.15 -7.96
N ILE A 53 -10.23 -13.01 -6.83
CA ILE A 53 -11.41 -13.85 -6.52
C ILE A 53 -12.51 -13.65 -7.56
N LYS A 54 -12.79 -12.39 -7.94
CA LYS A 54 -13.81 -12.07 -8.95
C LYS A 54 -13.48 -12.68 -10.30
N GLU A 55 -12.23 -12.59 -10.74
CA GLU A 55 -11.76 -13.18 -11.99
C GLU A 55 -12.00 -14.70 -11.98
N THR A 56 -11.62 -15.40 -10.91
CA THR A 56 -11.86 -16.85 -10.77
C THR A 56 -13.35 -17.21 -10.82
N ILE A 57 -14.23 -16.42 -10.18
CA ILE A 57 -15.68 -16.69 -10.20
C ILE A 57 -16.29 -16.39 -11.58
N SER A 58 -15.80 -15.36 -12.28
CA SER A 58 -16.32 -14.99 -13.60
C SER A 58 -16.01 -15.99 -14.71
N GLU A 59 -15.06 -16.90 -14.47
CA GLU A 59 -14.69 -17.99 -15.37
C GLU A 59 -15.51 -19.29 -15.14
N LEU A 60 -16.40 -19.30 -14.14
CA LEU A 60 -17.33 -20.41 -13.82
C LEU A 60 -18.74 -20.16 -14.36
#